data_AF-A0A1Q8BPA7-F1
#
_entry.id   AF-A0A1Q8BPA7-F1
#
_cell.length_a   1.000
_cell.length_b   1.000
_cell.length_c   1.000
_cell.angle_alpha   90.00
_cell.angle_beta   90.00
_cell.angle_gamma   90.00
#
_symmetry.space_group_name_H-M   'P 1'
#
loop_
_entity.id
_entity.type
_entity.pdbx_description
1 polymer ?
#
loop_
_entity_poly.entity_id
_entity_poly.type
_entity_poly.pdbx_seq_one_letter_code
_entity_poly.pdbx_strand_id
1 'polypeptide(L)'
;MNPVIRKLHEAQLRKDLPEFRAGDTVRVNVRLQEGEGEKVKERLQAFEGVVISKKGRASGATFTVRRVSFGVGIERIFPLHSPTISSIEVVGKGK
;
A
#
# COMPACT_ATOMS: atom_id res chain seq x y z
N MET A 1 7.81 7.28 24.52
CA MET A 1 7.52 7.98 23.25
C MET A 1 6.95 9.34 23.59
N ASN A 2 7.52 10.43 23.08
CA ASN A 2 7.10 11.79 23.42
C ASN A 2 5.64 12.03 22.97
N PRO A 3 4.78 12.66 23.80
CA PRO A 3 3.37 12.88 23.48
C PRO A 3 3.13 13.70 22.20
N VAL A 4 4.05 14.60 21.85
CA VAL A 4 3.97 15.39 20.60
C VAL A 4 4.18 14.50 19.38
N ILE A 5 5.17 13.62 19.43
CA ILE A 5 5.46 12.66 18.35
C ILE A 5 4.25 11.74 18.15
N ARG A 6 3.63 11.26 19.22
CA ARG A 6 2.45 10.40 19.12
C ARG A 6 1.29 11.07 18.37
N LYS A 7 0.97 12.32 18.71
CA LYS A 7 -0.09 13.08 18.01
C LYS A 7 0.20 13.25 16.51
N LEU A 8 1.46 13.49 16.15
CA LEU A 8 1.86 13.60 14.75
C LEU A 8 1.65 12.28 13.99
N HIS A 9 2.05 11.15 14.58
CA HIS A 9 1.83 9.83 13.99
C HIS A 9 0.34 9.53 13.80
N GLU A 10 -0.50 9.86 14.80
CA GLU A 10 -1.95 9.64 14.74
C GLU A 10 -2.62 10.45 13.61
N ALA A 11 -2.15 11.68 13.37
CA ALA A 11 -2.65 12.53 12.28
C ALA A 11 -2.35 11.97 10.88
N GLN A 12 -1.33 11.12 10.74
CA GLN A 12 -0.94 10.49 9.48
C GLN A 12 -1.67 9.15 9.22
N LEU A 13 -2.47 8.66 10.16
CA LEU A 13 -3.15 7.38 10.00
C LEU A 13 -4.37 7.52 9.11
N ARG A 14 -4.37 6.72 8.03
CA ARG A 14 -5.55 6.47 7.19
C ARG A 14 -6.56 5.59 7.90
N LYS A 15 -7.85 5.92 7.77
CA LYS A 15 -8.98 5.21 8.37
C LYS A 15 -9.80 4.38 7.36
N ASP A 16 -9.51 4.52 6.07
CA ASP A 16 -10.22 3.93 4.93
C ASP A 16 -9.63 2.59 4.46
N LEU A 17 -8.81 1.95 5.29
CA LEU A 17 -8.07 0.75 4.92
C LEU A 17 -8.86 -0.52 5.28
N PRO A 18 -9.00 -1.49 4.36
CA PRO A 18 -9.63 -2.76 4.70
C PRO A 18 -8.75 -3.59 5.63
N GLU A 19 -9.38 -4.53 6.34
CA GLU A 19 -8.65 -5.54 7.09
C GLU A 19 -8.19 -6.67 6.16
N PHE A 20 -6.89 -6.97 6.21
CA PHE A 20 -6.26 -8.07 5.47
C PHE A 20 -5.00 -8.55 6.21
N ARG A 21 -4.61 -9.78 5.92
CA ARG A 21 -3.48 -10.49 6.53
C ARG A 21 -2.54 -11.07 5.46
N ALA A 22 -1.40 -11.59 5.91
CA ALA A 22 -0.54 -12.37 5.03
C ALA A 22 -1.30 -13.61 4.53
N GLY A 23 -1.13 -13.93 3.25
CA GLY A 23 -1.89 -14.97 2.53
C GLY A 23 -3.06 -14.43 1.72
N ASP A 24 -3.58 -13.24 2.03
CA ASP A 24 -4.67 -12.64 1.25
C ASP A 24 -4.16 -12.10 -0.09
N THR A 25 -4.99 -12.19 -1.13
CA THR A 25 -4.77 -11.54 -2.42
C THR A 25 -5.39 -10.15 -2.37
N VAL A 26 -4.57 -9.13 -2.64
CA VAL A 26 -4.99 -7.73 -2.64
C VAL A 26 -4.69 -7.08 -3.98
N ARG A 27 -5.55 -6.15 -4.38
CA ARG A 27 -5.32 -5.21 -5.48
C ARG A 27 -5.05 -3.83 -4.89
N VAL A 28 -3.84 -3.34 -5.11
CA VAL A 28 -3.38 -2.02 -4.63
C VAL A 28 -3.38 -1.06 -5.82
N ASN A 29 -4.23 -0.03 -5.78
CA ASN A 29 -4.23 1.02 -6.81
C ASN A 29 -3.27 2.13 -6.39
N VAL A 30 -2.20 2.32 -7.15
CA VAL A 30 -1.15 3.31 -6.87
C VAL A 30 -1.30 4.49 -7.82
N ARG A 31 -1.24 5.71 -7.28
CA ARG A 31 -1.16 6.96 -8.06
C ARG A 31 0.27 7.10 -8.59
N LEU A 32 0.38 7.11 -9.92
CA LEU A 32 1.61 7.46 -10.62
C LEU A 32 1.41 8.82 -11.27
N GLN A 33 2.36 9.71 -11.04
CA GLN A 33 2.45 10.99 -11.73
C GLN A 33 3.45 10.83 -12.88
N GLU A 34 3.02 11.13 -14.09
CA GLU A 34 3.86 11.11 -15.28
C GLU A 34 3.93 12.52 -15.89
N GLY A 35 5.15 13.01 -16.11
CA GLY A 35 5.42 14.36 -16.63
C GLY A 35 6.20 15.23 -15.65
N GLU A 36 6.67 16.38 -16.14
CA GLU A 36 7.36 17.42 -15.38
C GLU A 36 6.68 18.78 -15.61
N GLY A 37 6.77 19.70 -14.64
CA GLY A 37 6.21 21.05 -14.75
C GLY A 37 4.68 21.09 -14.79
N GLU A 38 4.10 21.86 -15.72
CA GLU A 38 2.65 22.11 -15.81
C GLU A 38 1.83 20.95 -16.41
N LYS A 39 2.49 19.88 -16.87
CA LYS A 39 1.85 18.71 -17.49
C LYS A 39 1.98 17.45 -16.63
N VAL A 40 1.62 17.53 -15.36
CA VAL A 40 1.52 16.35 -14.50
C VAL A 40 0.22 15.61 -14.82
N LYS A 41 0.33 14.44 -15.45
CA LYS A 41 -0.81 13.53 -15.61
C LYS A 41 -0.80 12.51 -14.49
N GLU A 42 -1.90 12.42 -13.77
CA GLU A 42 -2.10 11.35 -12.78
C GLU A 42 -2.73 10.13 -13.45
N ARG A 43 -2.13 8.96 -13.23
CA ARG A 43 -2.70 7.68 -13.62
C ARG A 43 -2.77 6.74 -12.41
N LEU A 44 -3.79 5.90 -12.37
CA LEU A 44 -3.89 4.81 -11.40
C LEU A 44 -3.33 3.53 -12.02
N GLN A 45 -2.37 2.92 -11.34
CA GLN A 45 -1.84 1.62 -11.71
C GLN A 45 -2.22 0.59 -10.64
N ALA A 46 -2.97 -0.44 -11.05
CA ALA A 46 -3.28 -1.57 -10.20
C ALA A 46 -2.07 -2.51 -10.07
N PHE A 47 -1.74 -2.88 -8.84
CA PHE A 47 -0.81 -3.95 -8.51
C PHE A 47 -1.54 -5.01 -7.70
N GLU A 48 -1.87 -6.12 -8.35
CA GLU A 48 -2.56 -7.25 -7.72
C GLU A 48 -1.58 -8.39 -7.44
N GLY A 49 -1.67 -8.97 -6.24
CA GLY A 49 -0.85 -10.10 -5.82
C GLY A 49 -1.15 -10.55 -4.40
N VAL A 50 -0.39 -11.54 -3.93
CA VAL A 50 -0.54 -12.11 -2.59
C VAL A 50 0.27 -11.30 -1.59
N VAL A 51 -0.33 -10.97 -0.44
CA VAL A 51 0.37 -10.35 0.68
C VAL A 51 1.24 -11.39 1.35
N ILE A 52 2.56 -11.19 1.34
CA ILE A 52 3.51 -12.13 1.95
C ILE A 52 3.99 -11.68 3.33
N SER A 53 3.86 -10.38 3.64
CA SER A 53 4.30 -9.81 4.90
C SER A 53 3.49 -8.56 5.23
N LYS A 54 3.19 -8.36 6.51
CA LYS A 54 2.64 -7.11 7.05
C LYS A 54 3.35 -6.86 8.38
N LYS A 55 4.04 -5.72 8.49
CA LYS A 55 4.96 -5.42 9.61
C LYS A 55 4.95 -3.94 9.96
N GLY A 56 5.49 -3.61 11.12
CA GLY A 56 5.53 -2.23 11.64
C GLY A 56 4.26 -1.85 12.39
N ARG A 57 4.22 -0.61 12.89
CA ARG A 57 3.13 -0.06 13.71
C ARG A 57 2.88 1.40 13.32
N ALA A 58 1.65 1.86 13.54
CA ALA A 58 1.20 3.23 13.24
C ALA A 58 1.60 3.67 11.82
N SER A 59 2.04 4.91 11.62
CA SER A 59 2.40 5.43 10.30
C SER A 59 3.58 4.70 9.64
N GLY A 60 4.40 3.96 10.39
CA GLY A 60 5.49 3.12 9.88
C GLY A 60 5.06 1.70 9.46
N ALA A 61 3.77 1.38 9.52
CA ALA A 61 3.27 0.08 9.06
C ALA A 61 3.48 -0.09 7.54
N THR A 62 3.97 -1.25 7.14
CA THR A 62 4.23 -1.62 5.74
C THR A 62 3.68 -3.02 5.46
N PHE A 63 3.36 -3.29 4.19
CA PHE A 63 3.00 -4.62 3.73
C PHE A 63 3.66 -4.92 2.38
N THR A 64 3.99 -6.18 2.13
CA THR A 64 4.65 -6.63 0.92
C THR A 64 3.70 -7.48 0.10
N VAL A 65 3.53 -7.12 -1.17
CA VAL A 65 2.70 -7.85 -2.13
C VAL A 65 3.61 -8.48 -3.18
N ARG A 66 3.42 -9.77 -3.44
CA ARG A 66 4.15 -10.55 -4.44
C ARG A 66 3.21 -10.96 -5.57
N ARG A 67 3.67 -10.83 -6.81
CA ARG A 67 2.98 -11.39 -7.99
C ARG A 67 3.99 -11.94 -8.99
N VAL A 68 3.55 -12.82 -9.88
CA VAL A 68 4.35 -13.25 -11.03
C VAL A 68 3.88 -12.46 -12.24
N SER A 69 4.81 -11.81 -12.95
CA SER A 69 4.54 -11.07 -14.17
C SER A 69 5.52 -11.56 -15.24
N PHE A 70 5.02 -12.03 -16.38
CA PHE A 70 5.85 -12.52 -17.48
C PHE A 70 6.90 -13.56 -17.03
N GLY A 71 6.51 -14.48 -16.15
CA GLY A 71 7.41 -15.52 -15.61
C GLY A 71 8.38 -15.05 -14.52
N VAL A 72 8.42 -13.76 -14.19
CA VAL A 72 9.31 -13.20 -13.16
C VAL A 72 8.50 -12.84 -11.90
N GLY A 73 8.99 -13.27 -10.74
CA GLY A 73 8.45 -12.87 -9.45
C GLY A 73 8.80 -11.41 -9.13
N ILE A 74 7.78 -10.59 -8.90
CA ILE A 74 7.92 -9.17 -8.53
C ILE A 74 7.33 -8.99 -7.14
N GLU A 75 8.10 -8.36 -6.26
CA GLU A 75 7.65 -7.93 -4.94
C GLU A 75 7.64 -6.42 -4.84
N ARG A 76 6.60 -5.87 -4.22
CA ARG A 76 6.52 -4.45 -3.88
C ARG A 76 6.17 -4.29 -2.42
N ILE A 77 6.91 -3.39 -1.76
CA ILE A 77 6.68 -3.01 -0.37
C ILE A 77 5.93 -1.69 -0.37
N PHE A 78 4.78 -1.66 0.29
CA PHE A 78 3.89 -0.51 0.37
C PHE A 78 3.82 0.00 1.82
N PRO A 79 4.04 1.31 2.06
CA PRO A 79 3.68 1.93 3.33
C PRO A 79 2.15 2.00 3.43
N LEU A 80 1.59 1.42 4.47
CA LEU A 80 0.15 1.19 4.63
C LEU A 80 -0.66 2.50 4.58
N HIS A 81 -0.09 3.58 5.12
CA HIS A 81 -0.74 4.89 5.20
C HIS A 81 -0.24 5.88 4.13
N SER A 82 0.48 5.43 3.10
CA SER A 82 1.00 6.32 2.06
C SER A 82 -0.13 7.00 1.27
N PRO A 83 -0.01 8.31 0.96
CA PRO A 83 -0.94 9.02 0.07
C PRO A 83 -0.79 8.59 -1.40
N THR A 84 0.30 7.93 -1.76
CA THR A 84 0.50 7.37 -3.11
C THR A 84 -0.42 6.19 -3.39
N ILE A 85 -0.97 5.55 -2.35
CA ILE A 85 -1.97 4.49 -2.51
C ILE A 85 -3.34 5.16 -2.62
N SER A 86 -4.05 4.93 -3.71
CA SER A 86 -5.42 5.41 -3.87
C SER A 86 -6.38 4.52 -3.07
N SER A 87 -6.38 3.21 -3.36
CA SER A 87 -7.22 2.22 -2.67
C SER A 87 -6.50 0.88 -2.53
N ILE A 88 -6.98 0.09 -1.56
CA ILE A 88 -6.61 -1.31 -1.37
C ILE A 88 -7.91 -2.11 -1.37
N GLU A 89 -7.98 -3.13 -2.22
CA GLU A 89 -9.13 -4.02 -2.33
C GLU A 89 -8.67 -5.45 -2.02
N VAL A 90 -9.41 -6.16 -1.16
CA VAL A 90 -9.16 -7.58 -0.88
C VAL A 90 -9.91 -8.40 -1.93
N VAL A 91 -9.16 -9.00 -2.85
CA VAL A 91 -9.71 -9.77 -3.98
C VAL A 91 -9.99 -11.21 -3.56
N GLY A 92 -9.18 -11.76 -2.66
CA GLY A 92 -9.36 -13.11 -2.14
C GLY A 92 -8.72 -13.27 -0.77
N LYS A 93 -9.36 -14.05 0.11
CA LYS A 93 -8.80 -14.39 1.42
C LYS A 93 -7.94 -15.64 1.33
N GLY A 94 -6.75 -15.60 1.91
CA GLY A 94 -5.91 -16.77 2.11
C GLY A 94 -6.52 -17.67 3.18
N LYS A 95 -6.44 -19.00 2.97
CA LYS A 95 -6.82 -19.99 3.99
C LYS A 95 -5.77 -20.03 5.09
#